data_AF-A0A427U9A3-F1
#
_entry.id   AF-A0A427U9A3-F1
#
_cell.length_a   1.000
_cell.length_b   1.000
_cell.length_c   1.000
_cell.angle_alpha   90.00
_cell.angle_beta   90.00
_cell.angle_gamma   90.00
#
_symmetry.space_group_name_H-M   'P 1'
#
loop_
_entity.id
_entity.type
_entity.pdbx_description
1 polymer ?
#
loop_
_entity_poly.entity_id
_entity_poly.type
_entity_poly.pdbx_seq_one_letter_code
_entity_poly.pdbx_strand_id
1 'polypeptide(L)'
;MHWTIGGYQPSDIEVVAAFDIDKRKVGKDISEAIFAEPNCTAVFCPDIPEKGIKVTMGNILDGVSEHMADYNDKYKFITSDENESTKEDVVQVLKDSGAEMLLNFMPVGSEKAARYHSQDTGRPFQQTWGQTGKNLPAKHRWKYRLP
;
A
#
# COMPACT_ATOMS: atom_id res chain seq x y z
N MET A 1 15.57 19.48 0.73
CA MET A 1 14.34 18.88 1.28
C MET A 1 13.68 19.91 2.20
N HIS A 2 12.35 19.93 2.28
CA HIS A 2 11.60 20.92 3.07
C HIS A 2 10.94 20.22 4.27
N TRP A 3 10.99 20.85 5.45
CA TRP A 3 10.35 20.30 6.65
C TRP A 3 8.82 20.30 6.56
N THR A 4 8.25 21.29 5.88
CA THR A 4 6.82 21.41 5.62
C THR A 4 6.57 21.46 4.12
N ILE A 5 5.54 20.76 3.65
CA ILE A 5 5.09 20.82 2.25
C ILE A 5 3.61 21.19 2.25
N GLY A 6 3.26 22.34 1.68
CA GLY A 6 1.86 22.79 1.61
C GLY A 6 1.19 23.00 2.98
N GLY A 7 1.96 23.24 4.04
CA GLY A 7 1.46 23.36 5.41
C GLY A 7 1.47 22.05 6.22
N TYR A 8 1.69 20.90 5.58
CA TYR A 8 1.77 19.59 6.25
C TYR A 8 3.19 19.28 6.72
N GLN A 9 3.30 18.74 7.93
CA GLN A 9 4.49 18.18 8.55
C GLN A 9 4.51 16.65 8.38
N PRO A 10 5.68 15.99 8.52
CA PRO A 10 5.75 14.52 8.50
C PRO A 10 4.86 13.85 9.55
N SER A 11 4.63 14.50 10.69
CA SER A 11 3.77 14.03 11.77
C SER A 11 2.28 14.06 11.44
N ASP A 12 1.88 14.78 10.39
CA ASP A 12 0.47 14.88 9.98
C ASP A 12 0.05 13.70 9.09
N ILE A 13 0.98 12.78 8.78
CA ILE A 13 0.70 11.59 7.98
C ILE A 13 0.15 10.49 8.89
N GLU A 14 -1.11 10.13 8.64
CA GLU A 14 -1.77 9.03 9.33
C GLU A 14 -2.01 7.86 8.36
N VAL A 15 -1.73 6.65 8.85
CA VAL A 15 -2.19 5.44 8.17
C VAL A 15 -3.63 5.22 8.59
N VAL A 16 -4.53 5.05 7.62
CA VAL A 16 -5.98 4.82 7.86
C VAL A 16 -6.50 3.52 7.25
N ALA A 17 -5.73 2.92 6.35
CA ALA A 17 -6.00 1.62 5.73
C ALA A 17 -4.68 0.96 5.32
N ALA A 18 -4.65 -0.36 5.28
CA ALA A 18 -3.49 -1.14 4.83
C ALA A 18 -3.94 -2.37 4.04
N PHE A 19 -3.17 -2.70 3.01
CA PHE A 19 -3.38 -3.91 2.19
C PHE A 19 -2.06 -4.65 2.07
N ASP A 20 -2.10 -5.97 2.24
CA ASP A 20 -0.98 -6.87 1.96
C ASP A 20 -1.55 -8.22 1.54
N ILE A 21 -0.73 -9.08 0.97
CA ILE A 21 -1.09 -10.45 0.59
C ILE A 21 -0.46 -11.48 1.51
N ASP A 22 0.53 -11.08 2.32
CA ASP A 22 1.27 -11.99 3.16
C ASP A 22 0.45 -12.42 4.38
N LYS A 23 0.28 -13.73 4.55
CA LYS A 23 -0.47 -14.34 5.66
C LYS A 23 0.06 -13.94 7.04
N ARG A 24 1.32 -13.51 7.14
CA ARG A 24 1.91 -13.05 8.41
C ARG A 24 1.44 -11.65 8.79
N LYS A 25 0.83 -10.91 7.87
CA LYS A 25 0.37 -9.52 8.01
C LYS A 25 -1.15 -9.40 7.95
N VAL A 26 -1.78 -10.07 6.98
CA VAL A 26 -3.23 -10.01 6.77
C VAL A 26 -3.98 -10.34 8.07
N GLY A 27 -4.95 -9.51 8.42
CA GLY A 27 -5.78 -9.62 9.62
C GLY A 27 -5.17 -9.04 10.91
N LYS A 28 -3.88 -8.71 10.94
CA LYS A 28 -3.21 -8.08 12.09
C LYS A 28 -3.34 -6.57 12.08
N ASP A 29 -3.18 -5.94 13.24
CA ASP A 29 -3.02 -4.48 13.32
C ASP A 29 -1.75 -4.06 12.58
N ILE A 30 -1.80 -2.88 11.95
CA ILE A 30 -0.66 -2.32 11.25
C ILE A 30 0.56 -2.14 12.17
N SER A 31 0.36 -1.86 13.46
CA SER A 31 1.46 -1.73 14.43
C SER A 31 2.28 -3.02 14.58
N GLU A 32 1.64 -4.19 14.38
CA GLU A 32 2.30 -5.50 14.40
C GLU A 32 2.82 -5.89 13.01
N ALA A 33 2.02 -5.65 11.97
CA ALA A 33 2.29 -6.11 10.61
C ALA A 33 3.56 -5.48 10.01
N ILE A 34 3.91 -4.24 10.38
CA ILE A 34 5.14 -3.58 9.92
C ILE A 34 6.41 -4.29 10.38
N PHE A 35 6.36 -5.07 11.47
CA PHE A 35 7.48 -5.85 11.99
C PHE A 35 7.46 -7.30 11.53
N ALA A 36 6.39 -7.74 10.85
CA ALA A 36 6.29 -9.10 10.36
C ALA A 36 7.22 -9.32 9.16
N GLU A 37 7.81 -10.52 9.09
CA GLU A 37 8.54 -10.97 7.91
C GLU A 37 7.65 -10.86 6.64
N PRO A 38 8.24 -10.59 5.46
CA PRO A 38 9.68 -10.51 5.18
C PRO A 38 10.28 -9.12 5.46
N ASN A 39 9.57 -8.21 6.14
CA ASN A 39 10.13 -6.90 6.50
C ASN A 39 11.37 -7.09 7.39
N CYS A 40 12.46 -6.40 7.05
CA CYS A 40 13.76 -6.56 7.73
C CYS A 40 14.47 -5.21 7.95
N THR A 41 13.71 -4.11 7.92
CA THR A 41 14.27 -2.76 8.15
C THR A 41 14.78 -2.61 9.58
N ALA A 42 15.79 -1.75 9.77
CA ALA A 42 16.29 -1.43 11.10
C ALA A 42 15.17 -0.80 11.94
N VAL A 43 14.91 -1.36 13.12
CA VAL A 43 13.92 -0.83 14.05
C VAL A 43 14.51 0.36 14.79
N PHE A 44 14.01 1.55 14.49
CA PHE A 44 14.39 2.80 15.17
C PHE A 44 13.28 3.33 16.10
N CYS A 45 12.07 2.78 15.98
CA CYS A 45 10.94 3.03 16.86
C CYS A 45 10.23 1.69 17.12
N PRO A 46 10.55 0.99 18.22
CA PRO A 46 9.99 -0.33 18.51
C PRO A 46 8.56 -0.26 19.06
N ASP A 47 8.23 0.83 19.76
CA ASP A 47 6.97 0.98 20.47
C ASP A 47 5.96 1.76 19.62
N ILE A 48 5.23 1.05 18.75
CA ILE A 48 4.15 1.62 17.96
C ILE A 48 2.82 1.28 18.64
N PRO A 49 2.04 2.29 19.10
CA PRO A 49 0.72 2.06 19.67
C PRO A 49 -0.20 1.35 18.66
N GLU A 50 -1.04 0.45 19.15
CA GLU A 50 -2.10 -0.18 18.36
C GLU A 50 -2.95 0.91 17.68
N LYS A 51 -3.20 0.73 16.38
CA LYS A 51 -3.92 1.73 15.58
C LYS A 51 -5.39 1.36 15.36
N GLY A 52 -5.77 0.11 15.63
CA GLY A 52 -7.09 -0.43 15.29
C GLY A 52 -7.29 -0.63 13.79
N ILE A 53 -6.20 -0.64 13.01
CA ILE A 53 -6.22 -0.71 11.55
C ILE A 53 -5.70 -2.07 11.15
N LYS A 54 -6.61 -2.94 10.76
CA LYS A 54 -6.25 -4.27 10.28
C LYS A 54 -5.74 -4.22 8.85
N VAL A 55 -4.74 -5.05 8.55
CA VAL A 55 -4.28 -5.28 7.18
C VAL A 55 -5.32 -6.11 6.43
N THR A 56 -5.89 -5.54 5.38
CA THR A 56 -6.87 -6.19 4.51
C THR A 56 -6.16 -7.03 3.43
N MET A 57 -6.75 -8.17 3.06
CA MET A 57 -6.21 -9.02 2.00
C MET A 57 -6.27 -8.30 0.65
N GLY A 58 -5.11 -8.05 0.03
CA GLY A 58 -5.01 -7.44 -1.29
C GLY A 58 -5.38 -8.38 -2.44
N ASN A 59 -5.38 -7.85 -3.67
CA ASN A 59 -5.50 -8.66 -4.88
C ASN A 59 -4.10 -9.03 -5.38
N ILE A 60 -3.83 -10.31 -5.59
CA ILE A 60 -2.47 -10.81 -5.85
C ILE A 60 -2.03 -10.41 -7.27
N LEU A 61 -2.85 -10.67 -8.30
CA LEU A 61 -2.49 -10.50 -9.72
C LEU A 61 -1.08 -10.99 -10.06
N ASP A 62 -0.19 -10.09 -10.51
CA ASP A 62 1.23 -10.32 -10.80
C ASP A 62 2.15 -9.84 -9.64
N GLY A 63 1.60 -9.76 -8.43
CA GLY A 63 2.24 -9.37 -7.18
C GLY A 63 3.24 -10.39 -6.63
N VAL A 64 3.06 -11.66 -6.98
CA VAL A 64 3.97 -12.76 -6.58
C VAL A 64 4.61 -13.35 -7.82
N SER A 65 5.93 -13.26 -7.92
CA SER A 65 6.69 -13.87 -9.01
C SER A 65 6.88 -15.36 -8.75
N GLU A 66 6.68 -16.20 -9.77
CA GLU A 66 6.98 -17.64 -9.72
C GLU A 66 8.44 -17.91 -9.32
N HIS A 67 9.37 -17.03 -9.69
CA HIS A 67 10.80 -17.15 -9.34
C HIS A 67 11.09 -17.04 -7.84
N MET A 68 10.13 -16.57 -7.03
CA MET A 68 10.26 -16.50 -5.57
C MET A 68 9.91 -17.82 -4.88
N ALA A 69 9.35 -18.81 -5.59
CA ALA A 69 8.86 -20.05 -4.98
C ALA A 69 9.95 -20.81 -4.21
N ASP A 70 11.16 -20.85 -4.77
CA ASP A 70 12.32 -21.57 -4.24
C ASP A 70 13.07 -20.82 -3.12
N TYR A 71 12.66 -19.58 -2.83
CA TYR A 71 13.28 -18.80 -1.76
C TYR A 71 12.79 -19.32 -0.40
N ASN A 72 13.65 -19.18 0.61
CA ASN A 72 13.27 -19.44 1.99
C ASN A 72 12.10 -18.53 2.38
N ASP A 73 11.12 -19.08 3.09
CA ASP A 73 9.91 -18.42 3.58
C ASP A 73 10.16 -17.08 4.28
N LYS A 74 11.32 -16.93 4.93
CA LYS A 74 11.76 -15.68 5.54
C LYS A 74 11.95 -14.52 4.55
N TYR A 75 12.23 -14.82 3.29
CA TYR A 75 12.61 -13.85 2.26
C TYR A 75 11.61 -13.76 1.10
N LYS A 76 10.50 -14.51 1.14
CA LYS A 76 9.43 -14.44 0.14
C LYS A 76 8.09 -14.10 0.77
N PHE A 77 7.15 -13.69 -0.07
CA PHE A 77 5.75 -13.58 0.33
C PHE A 77 5.14 -14.97 0.50
N ILE A 78 4.34 -15.13 1.54
CA ILE A 78 3.51 -16.33 1.72
C ILE A 78 2.06 -15.88 1.68
N THR A 79 1.36 -16.21 0.61
CA THR A 79 -0.02 -15.76 0.37
C THR A 79 -0.95 -16.21 1.49
N SER A 80 -1.83 -15.30 1.92
CA SER A 80 -2.95 -15.62 2.81
C SER A 80 -4.00 -16.46 2.09
N ASP A 81 -4.73 -17.28 2.85
CA ASP A 81 -5.89 -18.06 2.37
C ASP A 81 -7.20 -17.25 2.43
N GLU A 82 -7.14 -15.99 2.90
CA GLU A 82 -8.25 -15.04 2.89
C GLU A 82 -8.68 -14.67 1.46
N ASN A 83 -9.95 -14.29 1.29
CA ASN A 83 -10.45 -13.89 -0.01
C ASN A 83 -9.74 -12.64 -0.54
N GLU A 84 -9.25 -12.70 -1.77
CA GLU A 84 -8.67 -11.55 -2.45
C GLU A 84 -9.70 -10.44 -2.60
N SER A 85 -9.34 -9.21 -2.19
CA SER A 85 -10.22 -8.06 -2.35
C SER A 85 -10.57 -7.84 -3.82
N THR A 86 -11.85 -7.59 -4.08
CA THR A 86 -12.32 -7.04 -5.34
C THR A 86 -12.00 -5.55 -5.43
N LYS A 87 -12.27 -4.95 -6.61
CA LYS A 87 -12.05 -3.52 -6.80
C LYS A 87 -12.98 -2.72 -5.92
N GLU A 88 -14.23 -3.17 -5.84
CA GLU A 88 -15.28 -2.60 -5.03
C GLU A 88 -14.89 -2.63 -3.55
N ASP A 89 -14.31 -3.74 -3.07
CA ASP A 89 -13.82 -3.86 -1.69
C ASP A 89 -12.71 -2.85 -1.39
N VAL A 90 -11.69 -2.75 -2.26
CA VAL A 90 -10.60 -1.78 -2.09
C VAL A 90 -11.14 -0.36 -2.06
N VAL A 91 -12.04 -0.01 -2.98
CA VAL A 91 -12.66 1.32 -3.06
C VAL A 91 -13.51 1.60 -1.82
N GLN A 92 -14.24 0.62 -1.33
CA GLN A 92 -15.07 0.76 -0.14
C GLN A 92 -14.20 1.02 1.09
N VAL A 93 -13.14 0.22 1.30
CA VAL A 93 -12.19 0.40 2.40
C VAL A 93 -11.53 1.79 2.36
N LEU A 94 -11.09 2.25 1.18
CA LEU A 94 -10.49 3.58 1.04
C LEU A 94 -11.48 4.72 1.31
N LYS A 95 -12.76 4.55 0.95
CA LYS A 95 -13.80 5.53 1.24
C LYS A 95 -14.15 5.56 2.72
N ASP A 96 -14.36 4.40 3.33
CA ASP A 96 -14.77 4.28 4.73
C ASP A 96 -13.68 4.72 5.70
N SER A 97 -12.41 4.49 5.34
CA SER A 97 -11.25 4.98 6.11
C SER A 97 -11.01 6.49 5.96
N GLY A 98 -11.65 7.16 4.99
CA GLY A 98 -11.38 8.57 4.71
C GLY A 98 -10.00 8.83 4.11
N ALA A 99 -9.39 7.83 3.46
CA ALA A 99 -8.06 7.98 2.86
C ALA A 99 -8.04 9.11 1.81
N GLU A 100 -6.97 9.90 1.81
CA GLU A 100 -6.76 11.01 0.84
C GLU A 100 -5.62 10.72 -0.14
N MET A 101 -4.71 9.81 0.26
CA MET A 101 -3.54 9.38 -0.50
C MET A 101 -3.39 7.86 -0.43
N LEU A 102 -2.93 7.27 -1.53
CA LEU A 102 -2.56 5.86 -1.58
C LEU A 102 -1.08 5.72 -1.96
N LEU A 103 -0.31 5.08 -1.08
CA LEU A 103 1.08 4.74 -1.34
C LEU A 103 1.17 3.30 -1.84
N ASN A 104 1.83 3.11 -2.98
CA ASN A 104 1.94 1.82 -3.64
C ASN A 104 3.38 1.30 -3.57
N PHE A 105 3.58 0.31 -2.71
CA PHE A 105 4.86 -0.39 -2.50
C PHE A 105 4.84 -1.82 -3.08
N MET A 106 4.20 -2.01 -4.24
CA MET A 106 4.20 -3.33 -4.89
C MET A 106 5.59 -3.72 -5.41
N PRO A 107 5.91 -5.03 -5.48
CA PRO A 107 7.17 -5.51 -6.00
C PRO A 107 7.43 -5.04 -7.45
N VAL A 108 8.70 -4.89 -7.79
CA VAL A 108 9.10 -4.58 -9.17
C VAL A 108 8.61 -5.70 -10.09
N GLY A 109 7.91 -5.33 -11.17
CA GLY A 109 7.32 -6.27 -12.13
C GLY A 109 5.83 -6.50 -11.96
N SER A 110 5.23 -6.05 -10.85
CA SER A 110 3.80 -6.21 -10.55
C SER A 110 2.95 -5.10 -11.17
N GLU A 111 2.97 -4.98 -12.50
CA GLU A 111 2.30 -3.91 -13.23
C GLU A 111 0.77 -3.99 -13.11
N LYS A 112 0.20 -5.20 -13.23
CA LYS A 112 -1.26 -5.38 -13.14
C LYS A 112 -1.74 -5.04 -11.74
N ALA A 113 -1.04 -5.51 -10.70
CA ALA A 113 -1.34 -5.18 -9.32
C ALA A 113 -1.22 -3.68 -9.04
N ALA A 114 -0.15 -3.05 -9.52
CA ALA A 114 0.03 -1.61 -9.35
C ALA A 114 -1.05 -0.77 -10.04
N ARG A 115 -1.50 -1.19 -11.24
CA ARG A 115 -2.60 -0.55 -11.97
C ARG A 115 -3.95 -0.77 -11.30
N TYR A 116 -4.20 -1.99 -10.82
CA TYR A 116 -5.44 -2.37 -10.15
C TYR A 116 -5.71 -1.45 -8.94
N HIS A 117 -4.70 -1.20 -8.12
CA HIS A 117 -4.82 -0.34 -6.95
C HIS A 117 -4.80 1.17 -7.29
N SER A 118 -4.15 1.58 -8.39
CA SER A 118 -4.03 3.01 -8.75
C SER A 118 -5.19 3.58 -9.59
N GLN A 119 -5.88 2.75 -10.39
CA GLN A 119 -6.84 3.26 -11.39
C GLN A 119 -8.23 3.58 -10.84
N ASP A 120 -8.62 3.05 -9.68
CA ASP A 120 -10.03 2.96 -9.30
C ASP A 120 -10.46 3.81 -8.11
N THR A 121 -9.69 4.81 -7.69
CA THR A 121 -10.05 5.61 -6.52
C THR A 121 -11.28 6.53 -6.67
N GLY A 122 -11.88 6.68 -7.87
CA GLY A 122 -13.20 7.31 -8.11
C GLY A 122 -13.38 8.79 -7.72
N ARG A 123 -12.49 9.35 -6.92
CA ARG A 123 -12.19 10.77 -6.68
C ARG A 123 -10.77 11.03 -7.19
N PRO A 124 -10.40 12.29 -7.46
CA PRO A 124 -8.99 12.64 -7.57
C PRO A 124 -8.36 12.44 -6.19
N PHE A 125 -8.01 11.20 -5.84
CA PHE A 125 -7.01 10.94 -4.81
C PHE A 125 -5.77 11.70 -5.26
N GLN A 126 -5.32 12.62 -4.41
CA GLN A 126 -4.44 13.70 -4.86
C GLN A 126 -3.05 13.20 -5.27
N GLN A 127 -2.70 11.94 -4.98
CA GLN A 127 -1.47 11.32 -5.48
C GLN A 127 -1.46 9.79 -5.29
N THR A 128 -1.13 9.06 -6.35
CA THR A 128 -0.63 7.67 -6.28
C THR A 128 0.87 7.70 -6.52
N TRP A 129 1.66 7.26 -5.56
CA TRP A 129 3.12 7.14 -5.71
C TRP A 129 3.50 5.67 -5.84
N GLY A 130 4.05 5.27 -6.99
CA GLY A 130 4.55 3.92 -7.25
C GLY A 130 6.07 3.91 -7.35
N GLN A 131 6.72 2.96 -6.67
CA GLN A 131 8.17 2.75 -6.77
C GLN A 131 8.58 1.79 -7.91
N THR A 132 7.63 1.20 -8.63
CA THR A 132 7.92 0.29 -9.74
C THR A 132 8.59 1.03 -10.91
N GLY A 133 9.80 0.60 -11.29
CA GLY A 133 10.73 1.31 -12.20
C GLY A 133 10.32 1.52 -13.66
N LYS A 134 9.03 1.58 -14.00
CA LYS A 134 8.56 2.01 -15.32
C LYS A 134 7.44 3.04 -15.19
N ASN A 135 7.66 4.20 -15.80
CA ASN A 135 6.75 5.35 -15.86
C ASN A 135 5.30 4.91 -16.10
N LEU A 136 4.42 5.13 -15.12
CA LEU A 136 2.99 5.20 -15.39
C LEU A 136 2.77 6.32 -16.42
N PRO A 137 2.01 6.08 -17.52
CA PRO A 137 1.90 7.05 -18.59
C PRO A 137 1.30 8.36 -18.08
N ALA A 138 2.12 9.42 -18.11
CA ALA A 138 1.73 10.80 -17.85
C ALA A 138 0.85 11.33 -18.98
N LYS A 139 -0.39 10.87 -19.05
CA LYS A 139 -1.43 11.53 -19.82
C LYS A 139 -2.52 11.88 -18.83
N HIS A 140 -2.44 13.09 -18.28
CA HIS A 140 -3.50 14.09 -18.13
C HIS A 140 -2.82 15.36 -17.58
N ARG A 141 -2.80 16.41 -18.39
CA ARG A 141 -2.24 17.73 -18.06
C ARG A 141 -3.16 18.36 -17.00
N TRP A 142 -2.70 18.45 -15.75
CA TRP A 142 -3.47 19.05 -14.66
C TRP A 142 -3.29 20.58 -14.67
N LYS A 143 -4.34 21.32 -15.04
CA LYS A 143 -4.42 22.77 -14.80
C LYS A 143 -5.01 22.98 -13.42
N TYR A 144 -4.18 23.42 -12.47
CA TYR A 144 -4.65 23.99 -11.21
C TYR A 144 -5.23 25.39 -11.47
N ARG A 145 -6.46 25.64 -11.04
CA ARG A 145 -6.98 26.99 -10.78
C ARG A 145 -7.58 26.94 -9.38
N LEU A 146 -6.89 27.56 -8.41
CA LEU A 146 -7.45 27.84 -7.10
C LEU A 146 -8.53 28.93 -7.22
N PRO A 147 -9.52 28.97 -6.30
CA PRO A 147 -10.56 30.00 -6.29
C PRO A 147 -9.98 31.42 -6.16
#